data_AF-A0A9E5Q6L3-F1
#
_entry.id   AF-A0A9E5Q6L3-F1
#
_cell.length_a   1.000
_cell.length_b   1.000
_cell.length_c   1.000
_cell.angle_alpha   90.00
_cell.angle_beta   90.00
_cell.angle_gamma   90.00
#
_symmetry.space_group_name_H-M   'P 1'
#
loop_
_entity.id
_entity.type
_entity.pdbx_description
1 polymer ?
#
loop_
_entity_poly.entity_id
_entity_poly.type
_entity_poly.pdbx_seq_one_letter_code
_entity_poly.pdbx_strand_id
1 'polypeptide(L)' 'MVFIPAERRTVVGSFWQNSLQRIEPGFEAEVILDAVPGHVFGGRVKQLLPAMREGEAQSGGTLISARMLAQFGRAAAVI' A
#
# COMPACT_ATOMS: atom_id res chain seq x y z
N MET A 1 -2.13 32.60 -7.33
CA MET A 1 -1.68 31.64 -8.36
C MET A 1 -1.96 30.24 -7.82
N VAL A 2 -2.83 29.46 -8.47
CA VAL A 2 -3.19 28.11 -8.02
C VAL A 2 -2.46 27.11 -8.91
N PHE A 3 -1.62 26.27 -8.30
CA PHE A 3 -0.95 25.18 -8.98
C PHE A 3 -1.92 24.01 -9.11
N ILE A 4 -2.21 23.59 -10.34
CA ILE A 4 -2.96 22.37 -10.63
C ILE A 4 -1.95 21.34 -11.13
N PRO A 5 -1.70 20.24 -10.40
CA PRO A 5 -0.78 19.20 -10.84
C PRO A 5 -1.28 18.56 -12.14
N ALA A 6 -0.40 18.43 -13.14
CA ALA A 6 -0.68 17.73 -14.40
C ALA A 6 -0.48 16.19 -14.29
N GLU A 7 -0.03 15.71 -13.14
CA GLU A 7 0.20 14.28 -12.91
C GLU A 7 -1.11 13.50 -12.80
N ARG A 8 -1.05 12.23 -13.22
CA ARG A 8 -2.17 11.31 -13.04
C ARG A 8 -2.42 11.12 -11.55
N ARG A 9 -3.68 11.26 -11.13
CA ARG A 9 -4.08 10.95 -9.75
C ARG A 9 -3.67 9.51 -9.44
N THR A 10 -2.84 9.37 -8.44
CA THR A 10 -2.35 8.08 -7.94
C THR A 10 -3.02 7.83 -6.61
N VAL A 11 -3.62 6.67 -6.43
CA VAL A 11 -4.28 6.29 -5.18
C VAL A 11 -3.44 5.20 -4.51
N VAL A 12 -3.07 5.43 -3.26
CA VAL A 12 -2.30 4.45 -2.49
C VAL A 12 -3.19 3.83 -1.44
N GLY A 13 -3.46 2.53 -1.58
CA GLY A 13 -4.20 1.74 -0.60
C GLY A 13 -3.26 0.93 0.27
N SER A 14 -3.49 0.88 1.59
CA SER A 14 -2.71 0.01 2.48
C SER A 14 -3.45 -1.31 2.69
N PHE A 15 -2.80 -2.42 2.35
CA PHE A 15 -3.36 -3.76 2.47
C PHE A 15 -2.50 -4.64 3.39
N TRP A 16 -3.11 -5.70 3.92
CA TRP A 16 -2.38 -6.73 4.67
C TRP A 16 -1.49 -7.55 3.74
N GLN A 17 -0.32 -7.97 4.22
CA GLN A 17 0.64 -8.73 3.40
C GLN A 17 0.05 -10.02 2.81
N ASN A 18 -0.78 -10.75 3.55
CA ASN A 18 -1.43 -11.97 3.05
C ASN A 18 -2.42 -11.69 1.91
N SER A 19 -3.06 -10.52 1.92
CA SER A 19 -3.97 -10.09 0.85
C SER A 19 -3.19 -9.66 -0.40
N LEU A 20 -1.99 -9.08 -0.21
CA LEU A 20 -1.14 -8.65 -1.31
C LEU A 20 -0.48 -9.82 -2.06
N GLN A 21 -0.34 -10.99 -1.45
CA GLN A 21 0.08 -12.21 -2.18
C GLN A 21 -0.89 -12.59 -3.31
N ARG A 22 -2.13 -12.06 -3.29
CA ARG A 22 -3.15 -12.31 -4.31
C ARG A 22 -3.33 -11.15 -5.29
N ILE A 23 -2.53 -10.09 -5.16
CA ILE A 23 -2.61 -8.89 -5.98
C ILE A 23 -1.33 -8.78 -6.78
N GLU A 24 -1.44 -8.74 -8.10
CA GLU A 24 -0.29 -8.58 -9.00
C GLU A 24 -0.35 -7.22 -9.72
N PRO A 25 0.80 -6.65 -10.10
CA PRO A 25 0.83 -5.49 -10.99
C PRO A 25 0.07 -5.82 -12.28
N GLY A 26 -0.84 -4.93 -12.67
CA GLY A 26 -1.68 -5.12 -13.85
C GLY A 26 -3.13 -5.49 -13.55
N PHE A 27 -3.46 -5.87 -12.31
CA PHE A 27 -4.83 -6.19 -11.92
C PHE A 27 -5.72 -4.96 -11.97
N GLU A 28 -6.98 -5.15 -12.37
CA GLU A 28 -8.00 -4.11 -12.26
C GLU A 28 -8.29 -3.80 -10.80
N ALA A 29 -8.43 -2.51 -10.50
CA ALA A 29 -8.71 -2.02 -9.17
C ALA A 29 -9.86 -1.02 -9.23
N GLU A 30 -10.73 -1.09 -8.23
CA GLU A 30 -11.82 -0.14 -8.08
C GLU A 30 -11.56 0.69 -6.83
N VAL A 31 -11.62 2.01 -6.99
CA VAL A 31 -11.46 2.96 -5.89
C VAL A 31 -12.78 3.65 -5.65
N ILE A 32 -13.30 3.50 -4.43
CA ILE A 32 -14.49 4.18 -3.96
C ILE A 32 -14.04 5.20 -2.92
N LEU A 33 -14.48 6.45 -3.08
CA LEU A 33 -14.16 7.53 -2.17
C LEU A 33 -15.43 7.95 -1.45
N ASP A 34 -15.41 7.96 -0.12
CA ASP A 34 -16.55 8.39 0.70
C ASP A 34 -16.96 9.84 0.39
N ALA A 35 -16.01 10.67 -0.06
CA ALA A 35 -16.25 12.04 -0.50
C ALA A 35 -17.08 12.15 -1.78
N VAL A 36 -17.21 11.07 -2.57
CA VAL A 36 -17.98 11.03 -3.82
C VAL A 36 -18.81 9.74 -3.86
N PRO A 37 -19.89 9.65 -3.07
CA PRO A 37 -20.73 8.47 -3.05
C PRO A 37 -21.37 8.20 -4.43
N GLY A 38 -21.50 6.93 -4.79
CA GLY A 38 -22.09 6.50 -6.07
C GLY A 38 -21.18 6.58 -7.29
N HIS A 39 -19.91 7.00 -7.13
CA HIS A 39 -18.91 6.94 -8.19
C HIS A 39 -17.84 5.91 -7.87
N VAL A 40 -17.62 4.98 -8.81
CA VAL A 40 -16.54 4.01 -8.76
C VAL A 40 -15.47 4.45 -9.74
N PHE A 41 -14.26 4.70 -9.24
CA PHE A 41 -13.12 5.05 -10.08
C PHE A 41 -12.37 3.78 -10.44
N GLY A 42 -12.41 3.41 -11.73
CA GLY A 42 -11.60 2.33 -12.27
C GLY A 42 -10.12 2.72 -12.32
N GLY A 43 -9.27 1.80 -11.90
CA GLY A 43 -7.82 1.93 -11.88
C GLY A 43 -7.14 0.59 -12.17
N ARG A 44 -5.82 0.62 -12.24
CA ARG A 44 -5.02 -0.60 -12.41
C ARG A 44 -3.87 -0.56 -11.43
N VAL A 45 -3.65 -1.67 -10.73
CA VAL A 45 -2.52 -1.79 -9.80
C VAL A 45 -1.23 -1.59 -10.59
N LYS A 46 -0.52 -0.50 -10.31
CA LYS A 46 0.74 -0.14 -10.99
C LYS A 46 1.93 -0.83 -10.33
N GLN A 47 1.99 -0.80 -9.00
CA GLN A 47 3.02 -1.50 -8.24
C GLN A 47 2.56 -1.82 -6.83
N LEU A 48 3.14 -2.87 -6.25
CA LEU A 48 3.05 -3.15 -4.84
C LEU A 48 4.35 -2.66 -4.18
N LEU A 49 4.22 -1.73 -3.24
CA LEU A 49 5.31 -1.30 -2.37
C LEU A 49 5.31 -2.20 -1.13
N PRO A 50 6.32 -3.06 -0.94
CA PRO A 50 6.48 -3.75 0.33
C PRO A 50 6.73 -2.69 1.40
N ALA A 51 5.77 -2.44 2.29
CA ALA A 51 6.01 -1.53 3.41
C ALA A 51 6.79 -2.31 4.47
N MET A 52 8.11 -2.35 4.27
CA MET A 52 9.02 -2.68 5.37
C MET A 52 8.93 -1.53 6.38
N ARG A 53 8.70 -1.85 7.65
CA ARG A 53 8.71 -0.85 8.71
C ARG A 53 10.13 -0.28 8.79
N GLU A 54 10.28 1.04 8.66
CA GLU A 54 11.53 1.73 9.04
C GLU A 54 11.81 1.41 10.52
N GLY A 55 12.75 0.49 10.75
CA GLY A 55 13.12 0.04 12.10
C GLY A 55 13.56 -1.43 12.23
N GLU A 56 13.32 -2.29 11.24
CA GLU A 56 13.64 -3.73 11.35
C GLU A 56 15.09 -4.10 10.97
N ALA A 57 15.98 -3.13 10.78
CA ALA A 57 17.39 -3.38 10.52
C ALA A 57 18.33 -2.43 11.30
N GLN A 58 18.14 -2.30 12.62
CA GLN A 58 19.32 -2.10 13.47
C GLN A 58 19.75 -3.46 14.04
N SER A 59 20.74 -4.06 13.38
CA SER A 59 21.54 -5.17 13.89
C SER A 59 22.37 -4.69 15.09
N GLY A 60 21.71 -4.43 16.21
CA GLY A 60 22.32 -3.98 17.44
C GLY A 60 22.18 -5.05 18.52
N GLY A 61 22.77 -6.24 18.31
CA GLY A 61 23.03 -7.28 19.33
C GLY A 61 21.88 -7.73 20.25
N THR A 62 20.66 -7.25 20.03
CA THR A 62 19.52 -7.44 20.93
C THR A 62 18.62 -8.48 20.30
N LEU A 63 18.34 -9.54 21.06
CA LEU A 63 17.50 -10.64 20.63
C LEU A 63 16.14 -10.11 20.13
N ILE A 64 15.88 -10.28 18.83
CA ILE A 64 14.58 -9.99 18.23
C ILE A 64 13.57 -10.95 18.85
N SER A 65 12.65 -10.44 19.66
CA SER A 65 11.63 -11.26 20.29
C SER A 65 10.74 -11.93 19.23
N ALA A 66 10.31 -13.17 19.45
CA ALA A 66 9.37 -13.88 18.56
C ALA A 66 8.04 -13.11 18.32
N ARG A 67 7.76 -12.10 19.15
CA ARG A 67 6.62 -11.19 19.01
C ARG A 67 6.75 -10.24 17.80
N MET A 68 7.96 -9.93 17.35
CA MET A 68 8.21 -9.18 16.10
C MET A 68 7.94 -10.05 14.87
N LEU A 69 8.27 -11.35 14.90
CA LEU A 69 7.94 -12.29 13.82
C LEU A 69 6.43 -12.51 13.67
N ALA A 70 5.66 -12.32 14.75
CA ALA A 70 4.20 -12.38 14.75
C ALA A 70 3.53 -11.07 14.28
N GLN A 71 4.31 -10.02 14.00
CA GLN A 71 3.77 -8.73 13.57
C GLN A 71 3.55 -8.75 12.05
N PHE A 72 2.31 -8.94 11.63
CA PHE A 72 1.94 -8.93 10.21
C PHE A 72 2.31 -7.60 9.57
N GLY A 73 3.19 -7.64 8.57
CA GLY A 73 3.52 -6.49 7.75
C GLY A 73 2.27 -5.97 7.02
N ARG A 74 2.17 -4.66 6.91
CA ARG A 74 1.28 -4.04 5.90
C ARG A 74 2.13 -3.72 4.68
N ALA A 75 1.51 -3.63 3.52
CA ALA A 75 2.19 -3.11 2.34
C ALA A 75 1.22 -2.24 1.54
N ALA A 76 1.77 -1.30 0.78
CA ALA A 76 1.00 -0.29 0.07
C ALA A 76 0.85 -0.68 -1.39
N ALA A 77 -0.37 -0.74 -1.91
CA ALA A 77 -0.61 -0.89 -3.34
C ALA A 77 -0.83 0.49 -3.95
N VAL A 78 -0.15 0.75 -5.04
CA VAL A 78 -0.29 1.97 -5.84
C VAL A 78 -1.19 1.66 -7.02
N ILE A 79 -2.33 2.34 -7.08
CA ILE A 79 -3.39 2.23 -8.09
C ILE A 79 -3.40 3.50 -8.94
#